data_AF-A0A843GNR4-F1
#
_entry.id   AF-A0A843GNR4-F1
#
_cell.length_a   1.000
_cell.length_b   1.000
_cell.length_c   1.000
_cell.angle_alpha   90.00
_cell.angle_beta   90.00
_cell.angle_gamma   90.00
#
_symmetry.space_group_name_H-M   'P 1'
#
loop_
_entity.id
_entity.type
_entity.pdbx_description
1 polymer ?
#
loop_
_entity_poly.entity_id
_entity_poly.type
_entity_poly.pdbx_seq_one_letter_code
_entity_poly.pdbx_strand_id
1 'polypeptide(L)'
;MKLVTGNIINTERKFIIDIEKIKAYQFQDWQARLGKPVESYTINQFYKDGVKYREIMVEDKDEDEEPVLKTVGYTKNIKNGNITNVTEITSDEYDSALEKVYRHHSTKNRDTYIKDGFHIDIDTYFTTDLTLIEVSGDNLEKFVPPEFLKEVTGDENYSAKKIFEKEMDWLKTRGF
;
A
#
# COMPACT_ATOMS: atom_id res chain seq x y z
N MET A 1 15.53 -3.77 -4.59
CA MET A 1 14.69 -3.69 -3.38
C MET A 1 14.91 -4.92 -2.51
N LYS A 2 14.96 -4.79 -1.18
CA LYS A 2 14.92 -5.93 -0.25
C LYS A 2 13.55 -5.96 0.42
N LEU A 3 12.94 -7.14 0.55
CA LEU A 3 11.64 -7.25 1.20
C LEU A 3 11.75 -6.96 2.70
N VAL A 4 10.85 -6.12 3.21
CA VAL A 4 10.76 -5.83 4.63
C VAL A 4 10.07 -7.00 5.34
N THR A 5 10.82 -7.72 6.18
CA THR A 5 10.36 -8.88 6.96
C THR A 5 10.63 -8.70 8.45
N GLY A 6 9.99 -9.53 9.28
CA GLY A 6 10.09 -9.50 10.74
C GLY A 6 8.87 -8.90 11.41
N ASN A 7 9.04 -8.48 12.68
CA ASN A 7 7.98 -7.85 13.46
C ASN A 7 8.01 -6.33 13.23
N ILE A 8 7.02 -5.82 12.51
CA ILE A 8 6.87 -4.40 12.20
C ILE A 8 5.91 -3.79 13.22
N ILE A 9 6.37 -2.77 13.95
CA ILE A 9 5.50 -1.98 14.84
C ILE A 9 4.77 -0.95 13.98
N ASN A 10 3.45 -1.03 13.92
CA ASN A 10 2.62 -0.08 13.19
C ASN A 10 2.37 1.16 14.07
N THR A 11 3.41 1.97 14.28
CA THR A 11 3.28 3.34 14.77
C THR A 11 3.31 4.25 13.55
N GLU A 12 2.12 4.62 13.07
CA GLU A 12 1.94 5.41 11.86
C GLU A 12 0.74 6.34 12.01
N ARG A 13 0.79 7.48 11.30
CA ARG A 13 -0.38 8.32 11.03
C ARG A 13 -0.85 8.04 9.61
N LYS A 14 -2.16 7.95 9.40
CA LYS A 14 -2.75 7.66 8.10
C LYS A 14 -3.57 8.83 7.61
N PHE A 15 -3.47 9.11 6.32
CA PHE A 15 -4.21 10.18 5.67
C PHE A 15 -4.81 9.71 4.36
N ILE A 16 -5.88 10.38 3.94
CA ILE A 16 -6.42 10.30 2.59
C ILE A 16 -6.51 11.70 2.00
N ILE A 17 -6.66 11.77 0.68
CA ILE A 17 -7.00 13.02 0.01
C ILE A 17 -8.44 13.42 0.37
N ASP A 18 -8.60 14.64 0.89
CA ASP A 18 -9.90 15.28 1.12
C ASP A 18 -10.36 15.92 -0.20
N ILE A 19 -11.20 15.19 -0.94
CA ILE A 19 -11.68 15.60 -2.26
C ILE A 19 -12.46 16.94 -2.26
N GLU A 20 -13.03 17.33 -1.12
CA GLU A 20 -13.76 18.60 -0.99
C GLU A 20 -12.82 19.80 -0.85
N LYS A 21 -11.59 19.57 -0.38
CA LYS A 21 -10.59 20.62 -0.12
C LYS A 21 -9.51 20.71 -1.17
N ILE A 22 -9.29 19.63 -1.92
CA ILE A 22 -8.19 19.55 -2.89
C ILE A 22 -8.51 20.29 -4.20
N LYS A 23 -7.55 21.06 -4.69
CA LYS A 23 -7.48 21.53 -6.08
C LYS A 23 -6.69 20.53 -6.91
N ALA A 24 -7.07 20.36 -8.19
CA ALA A 24 -6.55 19.31 -9.08
C ALA A 24 -5.02 19.13 -9.16
N TYR A 25 -4.24 20.17 -8.84
CA TYR A 25 -2.77 20.18 -8.89
C TYR A 25 -2.08 19.98 -7.52
N GLN A 26 -2.80 20.16 -6.41
CA GLN A 26 -2.18 20.26 -5.08
C GLN A 26 -1.49 18.98 -4.64
N PHE A 27 -2.04 17.81 -5.01
CA PHE A 27 -1.44 16.53 -4.67
C PHE A 27 -0.14 16.30 -5.45
N GLN A 28 -0.14 16.54 -6.77
CA GLN A 28 1.03 16.38 -7.62
C GLN A 28 2.14 17.37 -7.21
N ASP A 29 1.81 18.63 -6.93
CA ASP A 29 2.77 19.63 -6.44
C ASP A 29 3.34 19.26 -5.07
N TRP A 30 2.52 18.68 -4.19
CA TRP A 30 3.00 18.19 -2.89
C TRP A 30 3.93 16.99 -3.07
N GLN A 31 3.55 16.00 -3.86
CA GLN A 31 4.36 14.82 -4.15
C GLN A 31 5.69 15.22 -4.81
N ALA A 32 5.69 16.17 -5.74
CA ALA A 32 6.92 16.70 -6.35
C ALA A 32 7.88 17.35 -5.33
N ARG A 33 7.35 17.97 -4.26
CA ARG A 33 8.16 18.56 -3.18
C ARG A 33 8.77 17.52 -2.23
N LEU A 34 8.23 16.30 -2.20
CA LEU A 34 8.86 15.17 -1.52
C LEU A 34 10.14 14.72 -2.25
N GLY A 35 10.22 14.98 -3.56
CA GLY A 35 11.34 14.59 -4.41
C GLY A 35 11.07 13.31 -5.19
N LYS A 36 12.13 12.56 -5.54
CA LYS A 36 11.98 11.23 -6.14
C LYS A 36 11.72 10.19 -5.05
N PRO A 37 10.84 9.20 -5.27
CA PRO A 37 10.67 8.12 -4.33
C PRO A 37 11.99 7.34 -4.16
N VAL A 38 12.27 6.91 -2.94
CA VAL A 38 13.42 6.04 -2.63
C VAL A 38 13.13 4.57 -2.99
N GLU A 39 11.85 4.20 -3.00
CA GLU A 39 11.35 2.92 -3.50
C GLU A 39 10.00 3.13 -4.19
N SER A 40 9.75 2.39 -5.27
CA SER A 40 8.45 2.37 -5.97
C SER A 40 8.19 0.95 -6.47
N TYR A 41 7.02 0.41 -6.14
CA TYR A 41 6.66 -0.96 -6.49
C TYR A 41 5.15 -1.19 -6.49
N THR A 42 4.72 -2.18 -7.27
CA THR A 42 3.33 -2.66 -7.33
C THR A 42 3.15 -3.82 -6.36
N ILE A 43 2.01 -3.86 -5.69
CA ILE A 43 1.63 -4.90 -4.75
C ILE A 43 0.30 -5.50 -5.19
N ASN A 44 0.29 -6.80 -5.47
CA ASN A 44 -0.92 -7.61 -5.50
C ASN A 44 -1.13 -8.22 -4.13
N GLN A 45 -2.33 -8.10 -3.56
CA GLN A 45 -2.60 -8.60 -2.21
C GLN A 45 -4.00 -9.20 -2.06
N PHE A 46 -4.12 -10.19 -1.18
CA PHE A 46 -5.40 -10.76 -0.79
C PHE A 46 -5.39 -11.21 0.66
N TYR A 47 -6.58 -11.50 1.20
CA TYR A 47 -6.75 -12.02 2.55
C TYR A 47 -7.34 -13.43 2.52
N LYS A 48 -6.81 -14.29 3.37
CA LYS A 48 -7.34 -15.63 3.63
C LYS A 48 -7.15 -16.00 5.09
N ASP A 49 -8.21 -16.43 5.76
CA ASP A 49 -8.20 -16.88 7.16
C ASP A 49 -7.51 -15.88 8.12
N GLY A 50 -7.69 -14.57 7.86
CA GLY A 50 -7.08 -13.49 8.64
C GLY A 50 -5.62 -13.17 8.30
N VAL A 51 -5.00 -13.92 7.38
CA VAL A 51 -3.63 -13.70 6.89
C VAL A 51 -3.70 -12.87 5.60
N LYS A 52 -2.84 -11.85 5.49
CA LYS A 52 -2.66 -11.08 4.26
C LYS A 52 -1.51 -11.65 3.45
N TYR A 53 -1.74 -12.01 2.21
CA TYR A 53 -0.71 -12.46 1.26
C TYR A 53 -0.41 -11.33 0.29
N ARG A 54 0.86 -11.20 -0.12
CA ARG A 54 1.32 -10.17 -1.04
C ARG A 54 2.32 -10.73 -2.04
N GLU A 55 2.14 -10.39 -3.30
CA GLU A 55 3.16 -10.42 -4.34
C GLU A 55 3.66 -8.99 -4.56
N ILE A 56 4.97 -8.82 -4.62
CA ILE A 56 5.62 -7.52 -4.80
C ILE A 56 6.33 -7.53 -6.15
N MET A 57 6.05 -6.53 -6.97
CA MET A 57 6.58 -6.38 -8.33
C MET A 57 7.22 -5.02 -8.51
N VAL A 58 8.29 -4.95 -9.28
CA VAL A 58 8.94 -3.70 -9.69
C VAL A 58 8.87 -3.55 -11.20
N GLU A 59 8.80 -2.33 -11.71
CA GLU A 59 9.00 -2.09 -13.13
C GLU A 59 10.45 -2.37 -13.50
N ASP A 60 10.66 -3.32 -14.40
CA ASP A 60 11.94 -3.49 -15.10
C ASP A 60 11.96 -2.46 -16.23
N LYS A 61 12.91 -1.52 -16.16
CA LYS A 61 13.08 -0.45 -17.14
C LYS A 61 14.36 -0.72 -17.90
N ASP A 62 14.30 -1.60 -18.89
CA ASP A 62 15.27 -1.55 -19.98
C ASP A 62 14.94 -0.33 -20.85
N GLU A 63 15.94 0.50 -21.15
CA GLU A 63 15.76 1.86 -21.72
C GLU A 63 15.07 1.89 -23.10
N ASP A 64 14.92 0.73 -23.75
CA ASP A 64 14.40 0.57 -25.10
C ASP A 64 13.15 -0.33 -25.20
N GLU A 65 12.60 -0.81 -24.08
CA GLU A 65 11.43 -1.71 -24.06
C GLU A 65 10.25 -1.15 -23.24
N GLU A 66 9.04 -1.63 -23.55
CA GLU A 66 7.85 -1.33 -22.75
C GLU A 66 8.06 -1.82 -21.32
N PRO A 67 7.71 -1.04 -20.29
CA PRO A 67 7.94 -1.42 -18.91
C PRO A 67 7.19 -2.71 -18.55
N VAL A 68 7.92 -3.72 -18.08
CA VAL A 68 7.34 -4.99 -17.63
C VAL A 68 7.44 -5.08 -16.11
N LEU A 69 6.33 -5.40 -15.44
CA LEU A 69 6.34 -5.70 -14.02
C LEU A 69 6.98 -7.07 -13.76
N LYS A 70 8.02 -7.08 -12.93
CA LYS A 70 8.73 -8.29 -12.54
C LYS A 70 8.54 -8.55 -11.06
N THR A 71 8.07 -9.75 -10.73
CA THR A 71 7.93 -10.18 -9.33
C THR A 71 9.30 -10.30 -8.67
N VAL A 72 9.46 -9.61 -7.54
CA VAL A 72 10.69 -9.63 -6.71
C VAL A 72 10.52 -10.48 -5.46
N GLY A 73 9.29 -10.85 -5.10
CA GLY A 73 9.02 -11.91 -4.15
C GLY A 73 7.64 -11.81 -3.50
N TYR A 74 7.43 -12.70 -2.53
CA TYR A 74 6.12 -12.92 -1.90
C TYR A 74 6.24 -12.82 -0.38
N THR A 75 5.21 -12.29 0.27
CA THR A 75 5.13 -12.23 1.73
C THR A 75 3.76 -12.62 2.24
N LYS A 76 3.72 -13.12 3.48
CA LYS A 76 2.49 -13.18 4.28
C LYS A 76 2.62 -12.34 5.53
N ASN A 77 1.51 -11.74 5.94
CA ASN A 77 1.43 -10.86 7.08
C ASN A 77 0.34 -11.31 8.04
N ILE A 78 0.67 -11.36 9.33
CA ILE A 78 -0.26 -11.64 10.42
C ILE A 78 -0.23 -10.45 11.39
N LYS A 79 -1.37 -9.81 11.61
CA LYS A 79 -1.50 -8.65 12.51
C LYS A 79 -1.92 -9.11 13.91
N ASN A 80 -1.11 -8.77 14.90
CA ASN A 80 -1.34 -9.01 16.33
C ASN A 80 -1.30 -7.67 17.07
N GLY A 81 -2.46 -7.05 17.25
CA GLY A 81 -2.56 -5.69 17.81
C GLY A 81 -1.82 -4.67 16.93
N ASN A 82 -0.85 -3.97 17.50
CA ASN A 82 -0.04 -2.99 16.78
C ASN A 82 1.19 -3.59 16.09
N ILE A 83 1.41 -4.91 16.18
CA ILE A 83 2.54 -5.58 15.54
C ILE A 83 2.05 -6.34 14.32
N THR A 84 2.71 -6.16 13.19
CA THR A 84 2.52 -6.99 11.99
C THR A 84 3.74 -7.89 11.84
N ASN A 85 3.57 -9.20 11.95
CA ASN A 85 4.61 -10.14 11.57
C ASN A 85 4.58 -10.33 10.05
N VAL A 86 5.71 -10.07 9.38
CA VAL A 86 5.87 -10.22 7.94
C VAL A 86 6.91 -11.29 7.66
N THR A 87 6.53 -12.30 6.90
CA THR A 87 7.41 -13.42 6.54
C THR A 87 7.46 -13.56 5.03
N GLU A 88 8.66 -13.73 4.48
CA GLU A 88 8.87 -14.13 3.09
C GLU A 88 8.35 -15.56 2.85
N ILE A 89 7.69 -15.78 1.72
CA ILE A 89 7.14 -17.08 1.31
C ILE A 89 7.52 -17.39 -0.13
N THR A 90 7.33 -18.64 -0.54
CA THR A 90 7.53 -19.05 -1.94
C THR A 90 6.33 -18.69 -2.82
N SER A 91 6.53 -18.68 -4.14
CA SER A 91 5.43 -18.58 -5.12
C SER A 91 4.40 -19.69 -4.91
N ASP A 92 4.85 -20.94 -4.70
CA ASP A 92 3.96 -22.08 -4.52
C ASP A 92 3.05 -21.93 -3.29
N GLU A 93 3.55 -21.34 -2.20
CA GLU A 93 2.74 -21.05 -1.01
C GLU A 93 1.72 -19.94 -1.30
N TYR A 94 2.13 -18.89 -2.02
CA TYR A 94 1.25 -17.80 -2.44
C TYR A 94 0.11 -18.31 -3.35
N ASP A 95 0.46 -19.09 -4.38
CA ASP A 95 -0.49 -19.65 -5.35
C ASP A 95 -1.47 -20.63 -4.68
N SER A 96 -0.96 -21.51 -3.82
CA SER A 96 -1.79 -22.44 -3.03
C SER A 96 -2.78 -21.71 -2.11
N ALA A 97 -2.42 -20.51 -1.63
CA ALA A 97 -3.32 -19.68 -0.86
C ALA A 97 -4.36 -19.01 -1.77
N LEU A 98 -3.95 -18.50 -2.94
CA LEU A 98 -4.78 -17.75 -3.90
C LEU A 98 -5.86 -18.61 -4.57
N GLU A 99 -5.55 -19.85 -4.97
CA GLU A 99 -6.50 -20.76 -5.64
C GLU A 99 -7.82 -20.93 -4.87
N LYS A 100 -7.76 -20.77 -3.55
CA LYS A 100 -8.91 -20.94 -2.64
C LYS A 100 -9.73 -19.65 -2.45
N VAL A 101 -9.31 -18.51 -3.01
CA VAL A 101 -9.90 -17.17 -2.80
C VAL A 101 -10.51 -16.59 -4.09
N TYR A 102 -10.83 -17.46 -5.07
CA TYR A 102 -11.47 -17.04 -6.33
C TYR A 102 -10.67 -16.01 -7.16
N ARG A 103 -9.32 -16.06 -7.12
CA ARG A 103 -8.41 -15.23 -7.96
C ARG A 103 -8.51 -13.70 -7.81
N HIS A 104 -9.34 -13.18 -6.91
CA HIS A 104 -9.45 -11.75 -6.75
C HIS A 104 -8.36 -11.22 -5.81
N HIS A 105 -7.67 -10.18 -6.25
CA HIS A 105 -6.65 -9.49 -5.48
C HIS A 105 -6.90 -7.98 -5.56
N SER A 106 -6.50 -7.28 -4.51
CA SER A 106 -6.36 -5.83 -4.48
C SER A 106 -4.99 -5.50 -5.05
N THR A 107 -4.93 -4.63 -6.06
CA THR A 107 -3.67 -4.12 -6.61
C THR A 107 -3.50 -2.67 -6.18
N LYS A 108 -2.29 -2.32 -5.76
CA LYS A 108 -1.90 -0.95 -5.48
C LYS A 108 -0.46 -0.67 -5.88
N ASN A 109 -0.16 0.57 -6.22
CA ASN A 109 1.21 1.06 -6.31
C ASN A 109 1.59 1.72 -4.99
N ARG A 110 2.80 1.44 -4.50
CA ARG A 110 3.38 2.10 -3.34
C ARG A 110 4.63 2.87 -3.78
N ASP A 111 4.61 4.17 -3.51
CA ASP A 111 5.80 5.01 -3.56
C ASP A 111 6.22 5.38 -2.15
N THR A 112 7.50 5.19 -1.82
CA THR A 112 8.06 5.50 -0.52
C THR A 112 8.99 6.70 -0.64
N TYR A 113 8.81 7.70 0.21
CA TYR A 113 9.64 8.90 0.30
C TYR A 113 10.26 9.00 1.69
N ILE A 114 11.47 9.55 1.77
CA ILE A 114 12.10 9.92 3.03
C ILE A 114 12.28 11.44 3.04
N LYS A 115 11.57 12.12 3.94
CA LYS A 115 11.59 13.58 4.04
C LYS A 115 11.59 14.00 5.50
N ASP A 116 12.57 14.83 5.87
CA ASP A 116 12.70 15.43 7.20
C ASP A 116 12.67 14.41 8.35
N GLY A 117 13.20 13.19 8.09
CA GLY A 117 13.23 12.07 9.05
C GLY A 117 11.99 11.17 9.05
N PHE A 118 10.95 11.52 8.29
CA PHE A 118 9.74 10.70 8.15
C PHE A 118 9.83 9.80 6.91
N HIS A 119 9.32 8.58 7.05
CA HIS A 119 8.99 7.71 5.93
C HIS A 119 7.54 7.95 5.56
N ILE A 120 7.30 8.29 4.30
CA ILE A 120 5.98 8.61 3.75
C ILE A 120 5.71 7.59 2.65
N ASP A 121 4.82 6.63 2.93
CA ASP A 121 4.34 5.66 1.95
C ASP A 121 3.04 6.20 1.35
N ILE A 122 2.99 6.34 0.03
CA ILE A 122 1.80 6.71 -0.74
C ILE A 122 1.32 5.48 -1.48
N ASP A 123 0.17 4.95 -1.07
CA ASP A 123 -0.51 3.84 -1.71
C ASP A 123 -1.63 4.34 -2.62
N THR A 124 -1.52 4.09 -3.92
CA THR A 124 -2.58 4.35 -4.90
C THR A 124 -3.24 3.04 -5.31
N TYR A 125 -4.51 2.88 -4.96
CA TYR A 125 -5.29 1.68 -5.24
C TYR A 125 -5.95 1.76 -6.61
N PHE A 126 -5.76 0.75 -7.45
CA PHE A 126 -6.23 0.78 -8.84
C PHE A 126 -7.75 0.65 -8.98
N THR A 127 -8.43 0.00 -8.02
CA THR A 127 -9.86 -0.32 -8.14
C THR A 127 -10.77 0.71 -7.48
N THR A 128 -10.27 1.46 -6.49
CA THR A 128 -11.11 2.32 -5.62
C THR A 128 -10.86 3.82 -5.76
N ASP A 129 -10.02 4.26 -6.70
CA ASP A 129 -9.53 5.65 -6.81
C ASP A 129 -9.02 6.22 -5.47
N LEU A 130 -8.66 5.33 -4.54
CA LEU A 130 -8.23 5.67 -3.19
C LEU A 130 -6.73 5.86 -3.18
N THR A 131 -6.31 7.00 -2.62
CA THR A 131 -4.91 7.21 -2.22
C THR A 131 -4.82 7.25 -0.70
N LEU A 132 -4.08 6.30 -0.13
CA LEU A 132 -3.79 6.23 1.30
C LEU A 132 -2.34 6.64 1.53
N ILE A 133 -2.10 7.59 2.42
CA ILE A 133 -0.77 8.05 2.80
C ILE A 133 -0.50 7.57 4.23
N GLU A 134 0.55 6.77 4.41
CA GLU A 134 1.01 6.29 5.71
C GLU A 134 2.33 6.99 6.06
N VAL A 135 2.39 7.62 7.22
CA VAL A 135 3.59 8.32 7.71
C VAL A 135 4.10 7.62 8.95
N SER A 136 5.37 7.20 8.91
CA SER A 136 6.06 6.55 10.02
C SER A 136 7.40 7.23 10.30
N GLY A 137 7.93 7.06 11.51
CA GLY A 137 9.20 7.65 11.94
C GLY A 137 9.17 8.05 13.41
N ASP A 138 10.27 8.63 13.88
CA ASP A 138 10.35 9.17 15.24
C ASP A 138 9.62 10.52 15.31
N ASN A 139 8.99 10.83 16.45
CA ASN A 139 8.28 12.09 16.68
C ASN A 139 7.13 12.38 15.68
N LEU A 140 6.27 11.39 15.39
CA LEU A 140 5.13 11.52 14.46
C LEU A 140 4.18 12.69 14.74
N GLU A 141 4.13 13.15 16.00
CA GLU A 141 3.37 14.33 16.41
C GLU A 141 3.87 15.63 15.77
N LYS A 142 5.12 15.67 15.28
CA LYS A 142 5.71 16.84 14.60
C LYS A 142 5.43 16.86 13.10
N PHE A 143 4.91 15.78 12.53
CA PHE A 143 4.54 15.77 11.12
C PHE A 143 3.34 16.69 10.89
N VAL A 144 3.51 17.69 10.02
CA VAL A 144 2.44 18.62 9.64
C VAL A 144 1.92 18.22 8.25
N PRO A 145 0.74 17.59 8.16
CA PRO A 145 0.16 17.21 6.88
C PRO A 145 -0.31 18.46 6.10
N PRO A 146 -0.30 18.43 4.76
CA PRO A 146 -1.01 19.41 3.95
C PRO A 146 -2.50 19.50 4.31
N GLU A 147 -3.10 20.69 4.17
CA GLU A 147 -4.50 20.94 4.54
C GLU A 147 -5.54 20.10 3.75
N PHE A 148 -5.17 19.67 2.54
CA PHE A 148 -6.02 18.82 1.70
C PHE A 148 -5.95 17.34 2.10
N LEU A 149 -5.13 16.97 3.09
CA LEU A 149 -5.12 15.64 3.66
C LEU A 149 -6.04 15.56 4.87
N LYS A 150 -6.88 14.53 4.90
CA LYS A 150 -7.71 14.19 6.05
C LYS A 150 -7.06 13.04 6.81
N GLU A 151 -6.79 13.25 8.10
CA GLU A 151 -6.29 12.18 8.97
C GLU A 151 -7.38 11.14 9.24
N VAL A 152 -7.02 9.87 9.04
CA VAL A 152 -7.87 8.68 9.22
C VAL A 152 -7.18 7.64 10.11
N THR A 153 -6.20 8.07 10.91
CA THR A 153 -5.50 7.22 11.87
C THR A 153 -6.48 6.56 12.83
N GLY A 154 -6.48 5.22 12.88
CA GLY A 154 -7.38 4.45 13.75
C GLY A 154 -8.79 4.22 13.19
N ASP A 155 -9.15 4.80 12.05
CA ASP A 155 -10.43 4.51 11.39
C ASP A 155 -10.36 3.16 10.66
N GLU A 156 -11.15 2.19 11.14
CA GLU A 156 -11.18 0.84 10.59
C GLU A 156 -11.60 0.79 9.12
N ASN A 157 -12.35 1.78 8.62
CA ASN A 157 -12.77 1.86 7.22
C ASN A 157 -11.61 2.01 6.24
N TYR A 158 -10.47 2.48 6.72
CA TYR A 158 -9.22 2.66 5.99
C TYR A 158 -8.16 1.64 6.42
N SER A 159 -8.54 0.61 7.16
CA SER A 159 -7.69 -0.55 7.37
C SER A 159 -7.50 -1.30 6.05
N ALA A 160 -6.32 -1.88 5.84
CA ALA A 160 -6.02 -2.62 4.62
C ALA A 160 -7.00 -3.78 4.34
N LYS A 161 -7.58 -4.38 5.40
CA LYS A 161 -8.59 -5.44 5.26
C LYS A 161 -9.92 -4.86 4.77
N LYS A 162 -10.38 -3.74 5.34
CA LYS A 162 -11.62 -3.08 4.90
C LYS A 162 -11.52 -2.50 3.50
N ILE A 163 -10.37 -1.96 3.12
CA ILE A 163 -10.14 -1.51 1.73
C ILE A 163 -10.23 -2.71 0.78
N PHE A 164 -9.55 -3.82 1.08
CA PHE A 164 -9.68 -5.05 0.31
C PHE A 164 -11.13 -5.53 0.20
N GLU A 165 -11.86 -5.63 1.32
CA GLU A 165 -13.27 -6.04 1.32
C GLU A 165 -14.13 -5.16 0.39
N LYS A 166 -13.92 -3.82 0.42
CA LYS A 166 -14.62 -2.88 -0.48
C LYS A 166 -14.28 -3.10 -1.95
N GLU A 167 -13.01 -3.37 -2.27
CA GLU A 167 -12.58 -3.67 -3.65
C GLU A 167 -13.19 -4.99 -4.15
N MET A 168 -13.23 -6.01 -3.29
CA MET A 168 -13.85 -7.29 -3.64
C MET A 168 -15.35 -7.16 -3.86
N ASP A 169 -16.04 -6.38 -3.02
CA ASP A 169 -17.47 -6.12 -3.19
C ASP A 169 -17.74 -5.34 -4.49
N TRP A 170 -16.90 -4.35 -4.81
CA TRP A 170 -16.99 -3.60 -6.08
C TRP A 170 -16.84 -4.54 -7.29
N LEU A 171 -15.85 -5.45 -7.28
CA LEU A 171 -15.63 -6.40 -8.39
C LEU A 171 -16.83 -7.32 -8.59
N LYS A 172 -17.36 -7.89 -7.49
CA LYS A 172 -18.56 -8.76 -7.53
C LYS A 172 -19.77 -8.05 -8.10
N THR A 173 -20.01 -6.78 -7.75
CA THR A 173 -21.16 -6.02 -8.27
C THR A 173 -21.08 -5.76 -9.78
N ARG A 174 -19.89 -5.87 -10.38
CA ARG A 174 -19.67 -5.63 -11.82
C ARG A 174 -19.43 -6.90 -12.64
N GLY A 175 -19.57 -8.08 -12.02
CA GLY A 175 -19.50 -9.37 -12.72
C GLY A 175 -18.09 -9.80 -13.13
N PHE A 176 -17.07 -9.31 -12.43
CA PHE A 176 -15.69 -9.81 -12.51
C PHE A 176 -15.46 -10.94 -11.50
#